data_AF-A0AAE0T4H4-F1
#
_entry.id   AF-A0AAE0T4H4-F1
#
_cell.length_a   1.000
_cell.length_b   1.000
_cell.length_c   1.000
_cell.angle_alpha   90.00
_cell.angle_beta   90.00
_cell.angle_gamma   90.00
#
_symmetry.space_group_name_H-M   'P 1'
#
loop_
_entity.id
_entity.type
_entity.pdbx_description
1 polymer ?
#
loop_
_entity_poly.entity_id
_entity_poly.type
_entity_poly.pdbx_seq_one_letter_code
_entity_poly.pdbx_strand_id
1 'polypeptide(L)'
;MMASFGAVLFLGSIIFTCTANGFFVSSRKQMTSPVPNVPCMVEHCSSPMFKCVQDADCRHTMECMQSCGMKNHTCMYGCLNTYEDAVYDSFMNCIVDGHHCMKLEPPDPEFRCKPPAYYMKNFTLDQLIGSWYIVRGINPDYDCFDCQISTYAPDPASSNYTLTEKYDVTMLNGSIRHRMAVQQVQQRDPQNGGLLDYTDTLMGLTMYEKWQVIDYDITGQYAVVYYCGHMSDDWFYEGTLVYSKTPALRNIDIPTITNVLKTKVGLNFSKMCAPETKMCEQ
;
A
#
# COMPACT_ATOMS: atom_id res chain seq x y z
N MET A 1 -13.37 -19.44 -45.55
CA MET A 1 -12.28 -20.38 -45.23
C MET A 1 -10.98 -19.58 -45.13
N MET A 2 -10.36 -19.64 -43.94
CA MET A 2 -8.98 -19.27 -43.60
C MET A 2 -8.43 -17.92 -44.10
N ALA A 3 -8.31 -16.96 -43.19
CA ALA A 3 -7.34 -15.87 -43.27
C ALA A 3 -6.53 -15.84 -41.96
N SER A 4 -5.21 -16.01 -42.12
CA SER A 4 -4.17 -15.94 -41.11
C SER A 4 -4.08 -14.53 -40.52
N PHE A 5 -4.10 -14.39 -39.19
CA PHE A 5 -3.68 -13.19 -38.47
C PHE A 5 -2.51 -13.55 -37.57
N GLY A 6 -1.31 -13.10 -37.95
CA GLY A 6 -0.09 -13.22 -37.16
C GLY A 6 -0.12 -12.25 -35.98
N ALA A 7 0.21 -12.76 -34.78
CA ALA A 7 0.40 -11.96 -33.58
C ALA A 7 1.74 -11.22 -33.64
N VAL A 8 1.73 -9.90 -33.45
CA VAL A 8 2.93 -9.09 -33.23
C VAL A 8 3.03 -8.81 -31.73
N LEU A 9 3.96 -9.49 -31.07
CA LEU A 9 4.41 -9.17 -29.71
C LEU A 9 5.45 -8.06 -29.80
N PHE A 10 5.08 -6.83 -29.49
CA PHE A 10 6.02 -5.72 -29.31
C PHE A 10 6.70 -5.87 -27.94
N LEU A 11 7.86 -6.54 -27.91
CA LEU A 11 8.86 -6.34 -26.86
C LEU A 11 9.58 -5.01 -27.18
N GLY A 12 9.80 -4.19 -26.16
CA GLY A 12 10.16 -2.77 -26.25
C GLY A 12 11.21 -2.37 -27.30
N SER A 13 10.99 -1.19 -27.89
CA SER A 13 11.91 -0.25 -28.55
C SER A 13 13.19 -0.72 -29.27
N ILE A 14 13.27 -1.96 -29.77
CA ILE A 14 14.40 -2.44 -30.59
C ILE A 14 13.91 -2.72 -32.01
N ILE A 15 14.27 -1.84 -32.95
CA ILE A 15 14.15 -2.11 -34.38
C ILE A 15 15.37 -2.93 -34.80
N PHE A 16 15.18 -4.24 -34.97
CA PHE A 16 16.17 -5.08 -35.67
C PHE A 16 16.05 -4.83 -37.18
N THR A 17 16.93 -4.02 -37.74
CA THR A 17 17.17 -4.02 -39.20
C THR A 17 18.34 -4.94 -39.49
N CYS A 18 18.05 -6.09 -40.09
CA CYS A 18 19.07 -7.01 -40.57
C CYS A 18 19.58 -6.49 -41.91
N THR A 19 20.84 -6.02 -41.97
CA THR A 19 21.53 -5.82 -43.25
C THR A 19 22.80 -6.66 -43.27
N ALA A 20 23.20 -7.07 -44.47
CA ALA A 20 24.09 -8.20 -44.73
C ALA A 20 25.56 -8.06 -44.26
N ASN A 21 25.94 -7.01 -43.52
CA ASN A 21 27.33 -6.79 -43.10
C ASN A 21 27.43 -6.21 -41.68
N GLY A 22 27.43 -7.08 -40.67
CA GLY A 22 27.92 -6.78 -39.32
C GLY A 22 26.98 -6.01 -38.37
N PHE A 23 27.00 -6.40 -37.10
CA PHE A 23 26.26 -5.73 -36.03
C PHE A 23 27.10 -4.58 -35.43
N PHE A 24 26.67 -3.34 -35.62
CA PHE A 24 27.09 -2.21 -34.80
C PHE A 24 26.01 -1.91 -33.76
N VAL A 25 26.31 -2.18 -32.49
CA VAL A 25 25.47 -1.73 -31.36
C VAL A 25 26.04 -0.39 -30.87
N SER A 26 25.32 0.69 -31.16
CA SER A 26 25.58 2.01 -30.59
C SER A 26 24.97 2.09 -29.20
N SER A 27 25.79 1.97 -28.15
CA SER A 27 25.37 2.16 -26.76
C SER A 27 24.88 3.60 -26.52
N ARG A 28 23.56 3.79 -26.49
CA ARG A 28 22.96 4.87 -25.70
C ARG A 28 22.76 4.35 -24.28
N LYS A 29 23.26 5.14 -23.32
CA LYS A 29 23.22 4.91 -21.88
C LYS A 29 22.01 4.08 -21.45
N GLN A 30 22.32 2.89 -20.94
CA GLN A 30 21.38 1.93 -20.38
C GLN A 30 20.75 2.57 -19.15
N MET A 31 19.48 2.99 -19.29
CA MET A 31 18.62 3.28 -18.17
C MET A 31 18.29 1.92 -17.54
N THR A 32 18.81 1.65 -16.35
CA THR A 32 18.58 0.41 -15.60
C THR A 32 17.16 0.41 -15.04
N SER A 33 16.18 0.15 -15.91
CA SER A 33 14.85 -0.28 -15.48
C SER A 33 14.94 -1.77 -15.09
N PRO A 34 14.33 -2.22 -13.98
CA PRO A 34 14.28 -3.62 -13.61
C PRO A 34 13.48 -4.38 -14.68
N VAL A 35 14.19 -5.08 -15.55
CA VAL A 35 13.55 -5.94 -16.55
C VAL A 35 13.10 -7.22 -15.84
N PRO A 36 11.84 -7.66 -16.02
CA PRO A 36 11.39 -8.94 -15.47
C PRO A 36 12.31 -10.07 -15.91
N ASN A 37 12.76 -10.89 -14.95
CA ASN A 37 13.54 -12.10 -15.23
C ASN A 37 12.61 -13.19 -15.74
N VAL A 38 12.30 -13.15 -17.04
CA VAL A 38 11.38 -14.09 -17.70
C VAL A 38 11.80 -15.55 -17.48
N PRO A 39 13.08 -15.96 -17.61
CA PRO A 39 13.50 -17.31 -17.27
C PRO A 39 13.12 -17.74 -15.85
N CYS A 40 13.37 -16.89 -14.84
CA CYS A 40 12.99 -17.15 -13.45
C CYS A 40 11.46 -17.32 -13.30
N MET A 41 10.67 -16.44 -13.94
CA MET A 41 9.21 -16.53 -13.88
C MET A 41 8.68 -17.82 -14.48
N VAL A 42 9.24 -18.25 -15.62
CA VAL A 42 8.84 -19.51 -16.26
C VAL A 42 9.23 -20.71 -15.40
N GLU A 43 10.42 -20.68 -14.80
CA GLU A 43 10.94 -21.77 -13.98
C GLU A 43 10.16 -21.94 -12.67
N HIS A 44 9.88 -20.84 -11.96
CA HIS A 44 9.32 -20.89 -10.61
C HIS A 44 7.84 -20.49 -10.53
N CYS A 45 7.37 -19.64 -11.44
CA CYS A 45 6.06 -19.00 -11.35
C CYS A 45 5.14 -19.31 -12.54
N SER A 46 5.45 -20.31 -13.36
CA SER A 46 4.65 -20.66 -14.54
C SER A 46 3.19 -20.99 -14.23
N SER A 47 2.93 -21.65 -13.10
CA SER A 47 1.57 -22.01 -12.68
C SER A 47 0.73 -20.77 -12.30
N PRO A 48 1.14 -19.91 -11.34
CA PRO A 48 0.46 -18.64 -11.09
C PRO A 48 0.35 -17.73 -12.32
N MET A 49 1.41 -17.65 -13.13
CA MET A 49 1.42 -16.87 -14.37
C MET A 49 0.36 -17.36 -15.35
N PHE A 50 0.27 -18.68 -15.58
CA PHE A 50 -0.73 -19.24 -16.49
C PHE A 50 -2.15 -19.05 -15.98
N LYS A 51 -2.37 -19.17 -14.66
CA LYS A 51 -3.68 -18.87 -14.05
C LYS A 51 -4.08 -17.41 -14.26
N CYS A 52 -3.17 -16.46 -14.04
CA CYS A 52 -3.42 -15.04 -14.31
C CYS A 52 -3.76 -14.78 -15.78
N VAL A 53 -3.05 -15.41 -16.72
CA VAL A 53 -3.36 -15.29 -18.15
C VAL A 53 -4.73 -15.85 -18.49
N GLN A 54 -5.26 -16.83 -17.75
CA GLN A 54 -6.60 -17.38 -17.97
C GLN A 54 -7.70 -16.58 -17.25
N ASP A 55 -7.38 -15.90 -16.16
CA ASP A 55 -8.30 -15.07 -15.41
C ASP A 55 -8.55 -13.71 -16.08
N ALA A 56 -9.82 -13.27 -16.12
CA ALA A 56 -10.17 -12.02 -16.78
C ALA A 56 -9.75 -10.78 -16.00
N ASP A 57 -9.93 -10.81 -14.68
CA ASP A 57 -9.66 -9.69 -13.79
C ASP A 57 -8.15 -9.49 -13.59
N CYS A 58 -7.38 -10.58 -13.51
CA CYS A 58 -5.92 -10.52 -13.51
C CYS A 58 -5.37 -9.91 -14.80
N ARG A 59 -5.88 -10.32 -15.98
CA ARG A 59 -5.50 -9.69 -17.26
C ARG A 59 -5.86 -8.21 -17.30
N HIS A 60 -7.07 -7.85 -16.87
CA HIS A 60 -7.51 -6.45 -16.83
C HIS A 60 -6.68 -5.61 -15.88
N THR A 61 -6.27 -6.15 -14.73
CA THR A 61 -5.36 -5.48 -13.80
C THR A 61 -4.04 -5.16 -14.49
N MET A 62 -3.41 -6.16 -15.12
CA MET A 62 -2.12 -6.00 -15.80
C MET A 62 -2.20 -5.02 -16.99
N GLU A 63 -3.23 -5.13 -17.83
CA GLU A 63 -3.46 -4.26 -18.99
C GLU A 63 -3.74 -2.81 -18.57
N CYS A 64 -4.56 -2.63 -17.53
CA CYS A 64 -4.86 -1.32 -16.97
C CYS A 64 -3.61 -0.65 -16.40
N MET A 65 -2.83 -1.37 -15.58
CA MET A 65 -1.58 -0.85 -15.02
C MET A 65 -0.56 -0.50 -16.12
N GLN A 66 -0.48 -1.31 -17.19
CA GLN A 66 0.36 -1.01 -18.33
C GLN A 66 -0.04 0.32 -19.02
N SER A 67 -1.34 0.61 -19.10
CA SER A 67 -1.85 1.86 -19.70
C SER A 67 -1.54 3.11 -18.86
N CYS A 68 -1.38 2.96 -17.54
CA CYS A 68 -0.98 4.04 -16.63
C CYS A 68 0.50 4.44 -16.79
N GLY A 69 1.32 3.52 -17.28
CA GLY A 69 2.78 3.64 -17.24
C GLY A 69 3.36 3.51 -15.82
N MET A 70 4.69 3.51 -15.70
CA MET A 70 5.39 3.21 -14.44
C MET A 70 5.38 4.35 -13.41
N LYS A 71 4.98 5.56 -13.79
CA LYS A 71 5.12 6.77 -12.95
C LYS A 71 3.81 7.27 -12.34
N ASN A 72 2.66 6.74 -12.76
CA ASN A 72 1.36 7.22 -12.30
C ASN A 72 0.77 6.25 -11.27
N HIS A 73 1.25 6.35 -10.03
CA HIS A 73 0.83 5.48 -8.93
C HIS A 73 -0.67 5.57 -8.65
N THR A 74 -1.26 6.78 -8.66
CA THR A 74 -2.70 6.95 -8.46
C THR A 74 -3.53 6.21 -9.52
N CYS A 75 -3.10 6.22 -10.78
CA CYS A 75 -3.74 5.42 -11.85
C CYS A 75 -3.59 3.91 -11.59
N MET A 76 -2.39 3.45 -11.21
CA MET A 76 -2.13 2.05 -10.89
C MET A 76 -2.99 1.56 -9.72
N TYR A 77 -3.11 2.34 -8.65
CA TYR A 77 -3.99 2.04 -7.53
C TYR A 77 -5.46 2.00 -7.95
N GLY A 78 -5.90 2.87 -8.87
CA GLY A 78 -7.23 2.78 -9.46
C GLY A 78 -7.48 1.44 -10.17
N CYS A 79 -6.50 0.93 -10.93
CA CYS A 79 -6.57 -0.40 -11.55
C CYS A 79 -6.68 -1.52 -10.52
N LEU A 80 -5.82 -1.49 -9.48
CA LEU A 80 -5.80 -2.49 -8.40
C LEU A 80 -7.13 -2.49 -7.64
N ASN A 81 -7.62 -1.32 -7.23
CA ASN A 81 -8.92 -1.19 -6.56
C ASN A 81 -10.08 -1.75 -7.39
N THR A 82 -9.98 -1.69 -8.73
CA THR A 82 -11.05 -2.11 -9.64
C THR A 82 -10.98 -3.60 -9.98
N TYR A 83 -9.80 -4.11 -10.32
CA TYR A 83 -9.65 -5.40 -10.97
C TYR A 83 -8.84 -6.42 -10.17
N GLU A 84 -8.13 -6.02 -9.10
CA GLU A 84 -7.32 -6.99 -8.35
C GLU A 84 -8.20 -8.07 -7.74
N ASP A 85 -7.69 -9.30 -7.79
CA ASP A 85 -8.29 -10.51 -7.26
C ASP A 85 -7.22 -11.47 -6.69
N ALA A 86 -7.68 -12.57 -6.10
CA ALA A 86 -6.79 -13.56 -5.49
C ALA A 86 -5.85 -14.25 -6.51
N VAL A 87 -6.21 -14.31 -7.80
CA VAL A 87 -5.34 -14.85 -8.84
C VAL A 87 -4.17 -13.90 -9.12
N TYR A 88 -4.46 -12.60 -9.22
CA TYR A 88 -3.44 -11.56 -9.30
C TYR A 88 -2.51 -11.59 -8.09
N ASP A 89 -3.04 -11.67 -6.88
CA ASP A 89 -2.26 -11.74 -5.65
C ASP A 89 -1.32 -12.94 -5.64
N SER A 90 -1.81 -14.12 -6.02
CA SER A 90 -0.98 -15.32 -6.13
C SER A 90 0.13 -15.17 -7.17
N PHE A 91 -0.13 -14.48 -8.27
CA PHE A 91 0.86 -14.22 -9.30
C PHE A 91 1.93 -13.25 -8.82
N MET A 92 1.52 -12.10 -8.27
CA MET A 92 2.41 -11.07 -7.72
C MET A 92 3.27 -11.60 -6.58
N ASN A 93 2.66 -12.37 -5.68
CA ASN A 93 3.39 -13.03 -4.60
C ASN A 93 4.51 -13.93 -5.14
N CYS A 94 4.25 -14.72 -6.18
CA CYS A 94 5.29 -15.58 -6.73
C CYS A 94 6.44 -14.79 -7.36
N ILE A 95 6.12 -13.81 -8.21
CA ILE A 95 7.14 -13.16 -9.03
C ILE A 95 7.92 -12.07 -8.29
N VAL A 96 7.32 -11.42 -7.29
CA VAL A 96 7.97 -10.34 -6.53
C VAL A 96 8.52 -10.87 -5.21
N ASP A 97 7.67 -11.45 -4.37
CA ASP A 97 8.03 -11.80 -3.00
C ASP A 97 8.67 -13.20 -2.86
N GLY A 98 8.07 -14.20 -3.50
CA GLY A 98 8.45 -15.60 -3.32
C GLY A 98 9.78 -15.93 -3.99
N HIS A 99 9.91 -15.53 -5.26
CA HIS A 99 11.07 -15.87 -6.09
C HIS A 99 11.86 -14.67 -6.60
N HIS A 100 11.42 -13.43 -6.32
CA HIS A 100 12.14 -12.21 -6.70
C HIS A 100 12.52 -12.16 -8.20
N CYS A 101 11.68 -12.76 -9.05
CA CYS A 101 11.85 -12.73 -10.50
C CYS A 101 11.58 -11.34 -11.10
N MET A 102 10.92 -10.44 -10.35
CA MET A 102 10.72 -9.04 -10.69
C MET A 102 11.07 -8.17 -9.48
N LYS A 103 11.91 -7.14 -9.69
CA LYS A 103 12.12 -6.08 -8.70
C LYS A 103 11.21 -4.90 -9.04
N LEU A 104 10.50 -4.39 -8.04
CA LEU A 104 9.69 -3.18 -8.17
C LEU A 104 10.60 -1.95 -8.32
N GLU A 105 10.22 -1.03 -9.20
CA GLU A 105 10.91 0.27 -9.31
C GLU A 105 10.53 1.16 -8.12
N PRO A 106 11.51 1.72 -7.38
CA PRO A 106 11.20 2.66 -6.33
C PRO A 106 10.65 3.98 -6.91
N PRO A 107 9.95 4.79 -6.09
CA PRO A 107 9.49 6.11 -6.49
C PRO A 107 10.64 6.98 -7.03
N ASP A 108 10.35 7.77 -8.07
CA ASP A 108 11.26 8.77 -8.67
C ASP A 108 10.64 10.18 -8.52
N PRO A 109 11.23 11.09 -7.73
CA PRO A 109 12.52 10.96 -7.04
C PRO A 109 12.48 10.00 -5.85
N GLU A 110 13.66 9.50 -5.45
CA GLU A 110 13.82 8.62 -4.29
C GLU A 110 13.15 9.23 -3.05
N PHE A 111 12.24 8.47 -2.47
CA PHE A 111 11.53 8.86 -1.26
C PHE A 111 12.05 8.06 -0.07
N ARG A 112 12.24 8.76 1.05
CA ARG A 112 12.58 8.18 2.34
C ARG A 112 11.71 8.84 3.40
N CYS A 113 11.14 8.00 4.27
CA CYS A 113 10.34 8.45 5.39
C CYS A 113 11.11 9.42 6.29
N LYS A 114 10.39 10.38 6.86
CA LYS A 114 10.89 11.37 7.83
C LYS A 114 10.10 11.22 9.13
N PRO A 115 10.37 10.16 9.92
CA PRO A 115 9.65 9.92 11.15
C PRO A 115 9.82 11.10 12.12
N PRO A 116 8.74 11.49 12.83
CA PRO A 116 8.84 12.44 13.93
C PRO A 116 9.89 12.00 14.96
N ALA A 117 10.61 12.98 15.52
CA ALA A 117 11.56 12.72 16.59
C ALA A 117 10.87 12.29 17.90
N TYR A 118 9.60 12.68 18.07
CA TYR A 118 8.81 12.43 19.26
C TYR A 118 7.80 11.30 19.02
N TYR A 119 7.70 10.40 19.99
CA TYR A 119 6.65 9.41 20.14
C TYR A 119 6.38 9.20 21.63
N MET A 120 5.19 8.73 21.98
CA MET A 120 4.81 8.49 23.38
C MET A 120 5.66 7.37 23.98
N LYS A 121 6.30 7.63 25.11
CA LYS A 121 7.09 6.60 25.84
C LYS A 121 6.22 5.74 26.75
N ASN A 122 5.22 6.36 27.39
CA ASN A 122 4.26 5.67 28.22
C ASN A 122 3.02 5.35 27.38
N PHE A 123 3.10 4.23 26.67
CA PHE A 123 2.03 3.72 25.83
C PHE A 123 2.10 2.20 25.76
N THR A 124 0.95 1.54 25.80
CA THR A 124 0.81 0.11 25.56
C THR A 124 -0.22 -0.16 24.47
N LEU A 125 0.02 -1.20 23.67
CA LEU A 125 -0.86 -1.60 22.58
C LEU A 125 -2.29 -1.96 23.04
N ASP A 126 -2.46 -2.37 24.30
CA ASP A 126 -3.77 -2.56 24.94
C ASP A 126 -4.66 -1.32 24.88
N GLN A 127 -4.07 -0.12 24.86
CA GLN A 127 -4.82 1.13 24.75
C GLN A 127 -5.53 1.27 23.40
N LEU A 128 -5.06 0.59 22.35
CA LEU A 128 -5.71 0.59 21.04
C LEU A 128 -6.81 -0.45 20.90
N ILE A 129 -7.02 -1.37 21.85
CA ILE A 129 -8.03 -2.42 21.70
C ILE A 129 -9.41 -1.83 21.34
N GLY A 130 -10.08 -2.52 20.41
CA GLY A 130 -11.37 -2.14 19.86
C GLY A 130 -11.26 -1.35 18.55
N SER A 131 -12.40 -0.84 18.10
CA SER A 131 -12.52 -0.14 16.82
C SER A 131 -12.19 1.34 16.94
N TRP A 132 -11.57 1.87 15.89
CA TRP A 132 -11.22 3.27 15.69
C TRP A 132 -11.57 3.69 14.28
N TYR A 133 -12.09 4.91 14.15
CA TYR A 133 -12.36 5.54 12.87
C TYR A 133 -11.15 6.40 12.47
N ILE A 134 -10.68 6.25 11.23
CA ILE A 134 -9.73 7.20 10.66
C ILE A 134 -10.52 8.43 10.22
N VAL A 135 -10.34 9.53 10.96
CA VAL A 135 -11.11 10.76 10.74
C VAL A 135 -10.28 11.86 10.08
N ARG A 136 -8.95 11.73 10.07
CA ARG A 136 -8.04 12.58 9.28
C ARG A 136 -6.86 11.77 8.76
N GLY A 137 -6.41 12.13 7.57
CA GLY A 137 -5.29 11.51 6.86
C GLY A 137 -4.48 12.52 6.06
N ILE A 138 -3.23 12.20 5.70
CA ILE A 138 -2.41 13.11 4.86
C ILE A 138 -2.04 12.50 3.52
N ASN A 139 -1.90 11.18 3.44
CA ASN A 139 -1.55 10.50 2.22
C ASN A 139 -2.82 10.23 1.38
N PRO A 140 -2.97 10.86 0.19
CA PRO A 140 -4.18 10.69 -0.62
C PRO A 140 -4.39 9.27 -1.13
N ASP A 141 -3.31 8.50 -1.31
CA ASP A 141 -3.38 7.15 -1.87
C ASP A 141 -3.70 6.08 -0.80
N TYR A 142 -3.60 6.41 0.50
CA TYR A 142 -3.81 5.46 1.61
C TYR A 142 -4.82 5.93 2.67
N ASP A 143 -4.85 7.23 2.97
CA ASP A 143 -5.53 7.75 4.17
C ASP A 143 -6.87 8.45 3.87
N CYS A 144 -7.22 8.61 2.60
CA CYS A 144 -8.32 9.47 2.17
C CYS A 144 -9.49 8.69 1.56
N PHE A 145 -9.58 7.39 1.86
CA PHE A 145 -10.74 6.57 1.48
C PHE A 145 -11.87 6.77 2.46
N ASP A 146 -13.10 6.76 1.96
CA ASP A 146 -14.27 6.77 2.82
C ASP A 146 -14.39 5.45 3.57
N CYS A 147 -15.17 5.51 4.65
CA CYS A 147 -15.41 4.40 5.53
C CYS A 147 -14.16 3.66 6.06
N GLN A 148 -13.26 4.35 6.74
CA GLN A 148 -12.07 3.69 7.29
C GLN A 148 -12.23 3.33 8.78
N ILE A 149 -12.26 2.03 9.09
CA ILE A 149 -12.30 1.50 10.45
C ILE A 149 -11.13 0.54 10.69
N SER A 150 -10.35 0.82 11.73
CA SER A 150 -9.23 0.02 12.21
C SER A 150 -9.61 -0.62 13.54
N THR A 151 -9.66 -1.95 13.60
CA THR A 151 -10.04 -2.70 14.82
C THR A 151 -8.86 -3.51 15.34
N TYR A 152 -8.39 -3.16 16.53
CA TYR A 152 -7.32 -3.88 17.21
C TYR A 152 -7.88 -4.93 18.16
N ALA A 153 -7.32 -6.13 18.11
CA ALA A 153 -7.62 -7.22 19.03
C ALA A 153 -6.36 -8.02 19.37
N PRO A 154 -6.20 -8.53 20.60
CA PRO A 154 -5.15 -9.50 20.91
C PRO A 154 -5.27 -10.72 19.99
N ASP A 155 -4.15 -11.23 19.49
CA ASP A 155 -4.12 -12.49 18.75
C ASP A 155 -4.22 -13.66 19.76
N PRO A 156 -5.25 -14.52 19.69
CA PRO A 156 -5.37 -15.66 20.60
C PRO A 156 -4.23 -16.68 20.46
N ALA A 157 -3.53 -16.69 19.32
CA ALA A 157 -2.49 -17.66 19.00
C ALA A 157 -1.07 -17.20 19.34
N SER A 158 -0.87 -15.93 19.71
CA SER A 158 0.45 -15.35 19.95
C SER A 158 0.43 -14.26 21.03
N SER A 159 1.59 -13.64 21.31
CA SER A 159 1.66 -12.43 22.14
C SER A 159 1.48 -11.14 21.33
N ASN A 160 1.06 -11.26 20.06
CA ASN A 160 0.87 -10.14 19.16
C ASN A 160 -0.59 -9.68 19.17
N TYR A 161 -0.88 -8.65 18.40
CA TYR A 161 -2.22 -8.16 18.15
C TYR A 161 -2.50 -8.28 16.66
N THR A 162 -3.78 -8.35 16.34
CA THR A 162 -4.28 -8.22 14.98
C THR A 162 -4.89 -6.85 14.82
N LEU A 163 -4.65 -6.23 13.67
CA LEU A 163 -5.37 -5.06 13.20
C LEU A 163 -6.20 -5.49 12.00
N THR A 164 -7.53 -5.41 12.13
CA THR A 164 -8.43 -5.56 10.97
C THR A 164 -8.86 -4.18 10.49
N GLU A 165 -8.52 -3.85 9.25
CA GLU A 165 -8.92 -2.60 8.60
C GLU A 165 -10.02 -2.88 7.60
N LYS A 166 -11.08 -2.08 7.64
CA LYS A 166 -12.16 -2.06 6.65
C LYS A 166 -12.22 -0.68 6.02
N TYR A 167 -12.28 -0.62 4.69
CA TYR A 167 -12.25 0.62 3.93
C TYR A 167 -12.94 0.49 2.58
N ASP A 168 -13.50 1.60 2.10
CA ASP A 168 -14.20 1.67 0.83
C ASP A 168 -13.34 2.33 -0.24
N VAL A 169 -13.10 1.62 -1.34
CA VAL A 169 -12.38 2.19 -2.48
C VAL A 169 -13.33 2.48 -3.63
N THR A 170 -13.12 3.62 -4.30
CA THR A 170 -13.82 3.94 -5.54
C THR A 170 -13.14 3.24 -6.71
N MET A 171 -13.91 2.42 -7.43
CA MET A 171 -13.49 1.75 -8.65
C MET A 171 -13.46 2.73 -9.84
N LEU A 172 -12.79 2.38 -10.93
CA LEU A 172 -12.68 3.23 -12.13
C LEU A 172 -14.02 3.56 -12.80
N ASN A 173 -15.04 2.71 -12.61
CA ASN A 173 -16.40 2.94 -13.09
C ASN A 173 -17.26 3.81 -12.13
N GLY A 174 -16.68 4.26 -11.00
CA GLY A 174 -17.35 5.05 -9.97
C GLY A 174 -18.14 4.25 -8.93
N SER A 175 -18.21 2.91 -9.02
CA SER A 175 -18.83 2.10 -7.97
C SER A 175 -17.90 1.93 -6.76
N ILE A 176 -18.47 1.63 -5.61
CA ILE A 176 -17.73 1.36 -4.38
C ILE A 176 -17.41 -0.13 -4.27
N ARG A 177 -16.18 -0.45 -3.86
CA ARG A 177 -15.75 -1.79 -3.46
C ARG A 177 -15.32 -1.76 -1.99
N HIS A 178 -15.93 -2.62 -1.19
CA HIS A 178 -15.57 -2.80 0.22
C HIS A 178 -14.32 -3.67 0.32
N ARG A 179 -13.32 -3.21 1.06
CA ARG A 179 -12.04 -3.88 1.27
C ARG A 179 -11.85 -4.21 2.74
N MET A 180 -11.07 -5.27 2.97
CA MET A 180 -10.61 -5.63 4.29
C MET A 180 -9.15 -6.07 4.21
N ALA A 181 -8.34 -5.63 5.17
CA ALA A 181 -6.96 -6.06 5.37
C ALA A 181 -6.76 -6.51 6.82
N VAL A 182 -5.87 -7.48 7.05
CA VAL A 182 -5.62 -8.03 8.38
C VAL A 182 -4.12 -8.07 8.63
N GLN A 183 -3.66 -7.16 9.48
CA GLN A 183 -2.25 -6.98 9.78
C GLN A 183 -1.90 -7.62 11.12
N GLN A 184 -0.68 -8.13 11.22
CA GLN A 184 -0.06 -8.50 12.49
C GLN A 184 0.62 -7.28 13.09
N VAL A 185 0.44 -7.06 14.39
CA VAL A 185 0.92 -5.89 15.11
C VAL A 185 1.74 -6.33 16.33
N GLN A 186 2.94 -5.78 16.44
CA GLN A 186 3.83 -5.99 17.56
C GLN A 186 4.27 -4.65 18.15
N GLN A 187 4.30 -4.55 19.47
CA GLN A 187 4.98 -3.44 20.13
C GLN A 187 6.49 -3.72 20.17
N ARG A 188 7.30 -2.79 19.64
CA ARG A 188 8.75 -3.00 19.48
C ARG A 188 9.48 -3.13 20.82
N ASP A 189 9.10 -2.29 21.78
CA ASP A 189 9.53 -2.41 23.16
C ASP A 189 8.34 -2.91 23.99
N PRO A 190 8.33 -4.20 24.40
CA PRO A 190 7.21 -4.78 25.14
C PRO A 190 6.94 -4.09 26.47
N GLN A 191 7.91 -3.37 27.04
CA GLN A 191 7.75 -2.75 28.35
C GLN A 191 7.29 -1.30 28.28
N ASN A 192 7.64 -0.54 27.23
CA ASN A 192 7.19 0.85 27.10
C ASN A 192 7.48 1.44 25.70
N GLY A 193 6.44 1.87 24.99
CA GLY A 193 6.62 2.82 23.90
C GLY A 193 5.60 2.69 22.78
N GLY A 194 5.19 3.83 22.26
CA GLY A 194 4.35 3.95 21.08
C GLY A 194 5.09 3.64 19.77
N LEU A 195 6.05 2.73 19.76
CA LEU A 195 6.68 2.23 18.54
C LEU A 195 6.11 0.84 18.25
N LEU A 196 5.42 0.74 17.12
CA LEU A 196 4.70 -0.43 16.70
C LEU A 196 5.22 -0.90 15.34
N ASP A 197 5.37 -2.20 15.19
CA ASP A 197 5.77 -2.88 13.96
C ASP A 197 4.58 -3.65 13.41
N TYR A 198 4.25 -3.41 12.15
CA TYR A 198 3.14 -4.03 11.43
C TYR A 198 3.66 -4.88 10.29
N THR A 199 3.00 -6.00 10.04
CA THR A 199 3.26 -6.86 8.88
C THR A 199 1.95 -7.36 8.30
N ASP A 200 1.80 -7.25 6.98
CA ASP A 200 0.63 -7.72 6.25
C ASP A 200 1.07 -8.29 4.89
N THR A 201 0.15 -8.97 4.20
CA THR A 201 0.26 -9.32 2.80
C THR A 201 -0.93 -8.71 2.05
N LEU A 202 -0.66 -7.69 1.26
CA LEU A 202 -1.66 -6.98 0.48
C LEU A 202 -1.28 -7.01 -1.00
N MET A 203 -2.23 -7.34 -1.88
CA MET A 203 -2.01 -7.44 -3.33
C MET A 203 -0.90 -8.45 -3.70
N GLY A 204 -0.77 -9.52 -2.91
CA GLY A 204 0.30 -10.52 -3.03
C GLY A 204 1.68 -10.10 -2.49
N LEU A 205 1.83 -8.88 -1.98
CA LEU A 205 3.10 -8.34 -1.51
C LEU A 205 3.13 -8.23 0.01
N THR A 206 4.25 -8.63 0.61
CA THR A 206 4.52 -8.50 2.03
C THR A 206 4.89 -7.06 2.31
N MET A 207 4.13 -6.44 3.20
CA MET A 207 4.31 -5.05 3.58
C MET A 207 4.77 -4.98 5.03
N TYR A 208 5.71 -4.08 5.28
CA TYR A 208 6.26 -3.84 6.60
C TYR A 208 6.12 -2.38 6.95
N GLU A 209 5.48 -2.10 8.09
CA GLU A 209 5.27 -0.73 8.52
C GLU A 209 5.75 -0.50 9.95
N LYS A 210 6.27 0.71 10.16
CA LYS A 210 6.71 1.20 11.46
C LYS A 210 5.83 2.36 11.83
N TRP A 211 5.03 2.18 12.86
CA TRP A 211 4.13 3.21 13.34
C TRP A 211 4.65 3.83 14.64
N GLN A 212 4.33 5.10 14.81
CA GLN A 212 4.65 5.89 15.98
C GLN A 212 3.37 6.51 16.52
N VAL A 213 3.02 6.18 17.77
CA VAL A 213 1.95 6.87 18.49
C VAL A 213 2.50 8.20 18.98
N ILE A 214 2.06 9.27 18.33
CA ILE A 214 2.49 10.64 18.59
C ILE A 214 1.72 11.22 19.77
N ASP A 215 0.42 10.96 19.85
CA ASP A 215 -0.42 11.38 20.96
C ASP A 215 -1.58 10.42 21.16
N TYR A 216 -2.05 10.30 22.39
CA TYR A 216 -3.17 9.45 22.78
C TYR A 216 -3.90 10.12 23.93
N ASP A 217 -5.20 10.32 23.76
CA ASP A 217 -6.03 10.88 24.81
C ASP A 217 -6.15 9.92 26.00
N ILE A 218 -5.97 10.43 27.22
CA ILE A 218 -6.08 9.60 28.43
C ILE A 218 -7.49 9.01 28.61
N THR A 219 -8.54 9.67 28.08
CA THR A 219 -9.91 9.13 28.09
C THR A 219 -10.18 8.17 26.93
N GLY A 220 -9.16 7.90 26.12
CA GLY A 220 -9.17 6.95 25.01
C GLY A 220 -10.06 7.36 23.85
N GLN A 221 -10.25 8.65 23.61
CA GLN A 221 -11.20 9.14 22.59
C GLN A 221 -10.57 9.42 21.24
N TYR A 222 -9.27 9.72 21.20
CA TYR A 222 -8.51 9.90 19.96
C TYR A 222 -7.08 9.39 20.10
N ALA A 223 -6.44 9.16 18.95
CA ALA A 223 -4.99 8.97 18.86
C ALA A 223 -4.45 9.69 17.61
N VAL A 224 -3.22 10.17 17.67
CA VAL A 224 -2.47 10.68 16.52
C VAL A 224 -1.32 9.73 16.28
N VAL A 225 -1.25 9.18 15.07
CA VAL A 225 -0.25 8.18 14.71
C VAL A 225 0.45 8.58 13.42
N TYR A 226 1.75 8.40 13.37
CA TYR A 226 2.55 8.48 12.15
C TYR A 226 2.91 7.06 11.71
N TYR A 227 2.97 6.80 10.42
CA TYR A 227 3.45 5.52 9.89
C TYR A 227 4.47 5.74 8.79
N CYS A 228 5.42 4.81 8.70
CA CYS A 228 6.35 4.66 7.60
C CYS A 228 6.32 3.20 7.15
N GLY A 229 5.84 2.98 5.94
CA GLY A 229 5.74 1.66 5.33
C GLY A 229 6.72 1.48 4.18
N HIS A 230 6.99 0.22 3.86
CA HIS A 230 7.74 -0.17 2.67
C HIS A 230 7.28 -1.53 2.17
N MET A 231 7.31 -1.69 0.85
CA MET A 231 7.03 -2.94 0.13
C MET A 231 8.29 -3.59 -0.45
N SER A 232 9.41 -2.86 -0.48
CA SER A 232 10.72 -3.35 -0.87
C SER A 232 11.80 -2.44 -0.27
N ASP A 233 13.07 -2.81 -0.38
CA ASP A 233 14.21 -2.08 0.20
C ASP A 233 14.26 -0.58 -0.19
N ASP A 234 13.68 -0.22 -1.34
CA ASP A 234 13.80 1.13 -1.91
C ASP A 234 12.46 1.85 -2.06
N TRP A 235 11.32 1.19 -1.82
CA TRP A 235 9.98 1.77 -2.01
C TRP A 235 9.32 2.03 -0.67
N PHE A 236 9.36 3.31 -0.26
CA PHE A 236 8.79 3.80 0.99
C PHE A 236 7.56 4.66 0.74
N TYR A 237 6.70 4.71 1.73
CA TYR A 237 5.60 5.65 1.84
C TYR A 237 5.39 6.00 3.31
N GLU A 238 4.82 7.17 3.57
CA GLU A 238 4.54 7.61 4.93
C GLU A 238 3.20 8.33 4.99
N GLY A 239 2.68 8.45 6.20
CA GLY A 239 1.48 9.22 6.45
C GLY A 239 1.30 9.51 7.93
N THR A 240 0.20 10.18 8.24
CA THR A 240 -0.18 10.52 9.60
C THR A 240 -1.70 10.49 9.67
N LEU A 241 -2.19 9.70 10.60
CA LEU A 241 -3.62 9.48 10.81
C LEU A 241 -4.03 10.11 12.14
N VAL A 242 -5.27 10.55 12.18
CA VAL A 242 -5.98 10.83 13.43
C VAL A 242 -7.07 9.79 13.58
N TYR A 243 -6.96 8.97 14.62
CA TYR A 243 -7.99 8.05 15.05
C TYR A 243 -8.99 8.72 15.99
N SER A 244 -10.24 8.27 15.94
CA SER A 244 -11.31 8.65 16.85
C SER A 244 -12.13 7.43 17.25
N LYS A 245 -12.63 7.38 18.49
CA LYS A 245 -13.56 6.32 18.92
C LYS A 245 -14.95 6.43 18.31
N THR A 246 -15.29 7.60 17.77
CA THR A 246 -16.56 7.81 17.06
C THR A 246 -16.29 8.32 15.65
N PRO A 247 -17.26 8.26 14.73
CA PRO A 247 -17.08 8.73 13.35
C PRO A 247 -16.64 10.21 13.23
N ALA A 248 -16.72 11.02 14.27
CA ALA A 248 -16.24 12.39 14.26
C ALA A 248 -15.40 12.73 15.48
N LEU A 249 -14.45 13.65 15.32
CA LEU A 249 -13.73 14.21 16.47
C LEU A 249 -14.66 15.03 17.34
N ARG A 250 -14.47 14.96 18.66
CA ARG A 250 -15.13 15.88 19.58
C ARG A 250 -14.51 17.26 19.41
N ASN A 251 -15.34 18.31 19.41
CA ASN A 251 -14.86 19.69 19.25
C ASN A 251 -13.80 20.10 20.29
N ILE A 252 -13.85 19.51 21.48
CA ILE A 252 -12.89 19.78 22.56
C ILE A 252 -11.48 19.21 22.28
N ASP A 253 -11.37 18.16 21.46
CA ASP A 253 -10.08 17.51 21.15
C ASP A 253 -9.34 18.20 20.01
N ILE A 254 -10.07 18.87 19.11
CA ILE A 254 -9.53 19.48 17.89
C ILE A 254 -8.37 20.45 18.18
N PRO A 255 -8.43 21.37 19.17
CA PRO A 255 -7.31 22.27 19.47
C PRO A 255 -6.04 21.52 19.88
N THR A 256 -6.17 20.47 20.71
CA THR A 256 -5.04 19.65 21.17
C THR A 256 -4.41 18.90 20.01
N ILE A 257 -5.23 18.19 19.22
CA ILE A 257 -4.78 17.45 18.03
C ILE A 257 -4.10 18.40 17.04
N THR A 258 -4.68 19.56 16.78
CA THR A 258 -4.11 20.59 15.89
C THR A 258 -2.74 21.05 16.38
N ASN A 259 -2.59 21.28 17.68
CA ASN A 259 -1.31 21.68 18.28
C ASN A 259 -0.27 20.55 18.20
N VAL A 260 -0.65 19.30 18.46
CA VAL A 260 0.23 18.12 18.35
C VAL A 260 0.72 17.96 16.91
N LEU A 261 -0.19 17.93 15.93
CA LEU A 261 0.16 17.82 14.51
C LEU A 261 1.15 18.91 14.10
N LYS A 262 0.88 20.16 14.50
CA LYS A 262 1.74 21.30 14.17
C LYS A 262 3.12 21.21 14.82
N THR A 263 3.19 20.87 16.11
CA THR A 263 4.43 21.00 16.90
C THR A 263 5.28 19.73 16.94
N LYS A 264 4.68 18.55 16.74
CA LYS A 264 5.38 17.25 16.81
C LYS A 264 5.62 16.64 15.45
N VAL A 265 4.70 16.83 14.50
CA VAL A 265 4.77 16.24 13.16
C VAL A 265 5.10 17.30 12.10
N GLY A 266 4.71 18.55 12.31
CA GLY A 266 4.86 19.64 11.33
C GLY A 266 3.71 19.74 10.33
N LEU A 267 2.54 19.17 10.65
CA LEU A 267 1.36 19.13 9.77
C LEU A 267 0.31 20.17 10.15
N ASN A 268 -0.49 20.57 9.16
CA ASN A 268 -1.64 21.44 9.35
C ASN A 268 -2.93 20.60 9.28
N PHE A 269 -3.65 20.54 10.41
CA PHE A 269 -4.90 19.79 10.54
C PHE A 269 -5.92 20.09 9.44
N SER A 270 -6.06 21.35 9.01
CA SER A 270 -7.03 21.74 7.98
C SER A 270 -6.64 21.32 6.56
N LYS A 271 -5.40 20.89 6.35
CA LYS A 271 -4.92 20.38 5.05
C LYS A 271 -4.98 18.86 4.94
N MET A 272 -5.26 18.18 6.05
CA MET A 272 -5.49 16.74 6.07
C MET A 272 -6.85 16.43 5.45
N CYS A 273 -6.94 15.34 4.70
CA CYS A 273 -8.23 14.87 4.23
C CYS A 273 -9.11 14.44 5.40
N ALA A 274 -10.42 14.42 5.17
CA ALA A 274 -11.42 14.12 6.17
C ALA A 274 -12.40 13.08 5.58
N PRO A 275 -12.06 11.78 5.63
CA PRO A 275 -12.92 10.71 5.16
C PRO A 275 -14.34 10.76 5.72
N GLU A 276 -15.32 10.33 4.91
CA GLU A 276 -16.68 10.09 5.37
C GLU A 276 -16.78 8.76 6.10
N THR A 277 -16.80 8.82 7.43
CA THR A 277 -16.78 7.67 8.34
C THR A 277 -18.16 7.22 8.83
N LYS A 278 -19.23 7.93 8.46
CA LYS A 278 -20.59 7.67 8.96
C LYS A 278 -21.30 6.50 8.29
N MET A 279 -20.83 6.04 7.14
CA MET A 279 -21.54 5.05 6.30
C MET A 279 -20.96 3.64 6.37
N CYS A 280 -20.18 3.33 7.41
CA CYS A 280 -19.45 2.08 7.49
C CYS A 280 -20.20 0.80 7.85
N GLU A 281 -21.49 0.91 8.12
CA GLU A 281 -22.32 -0.21 8.59
C GLU A 281 -23.35 -0.63 7.53
N GLN A 282 -23.01 -0.55 6.24
CA GLN A 282 -23.84 -1.13 5.17
C GLN A 282 -23.29 -2.48 4.71
#